data_AF-A0A354CW89-F1
#
_entry.id   AF-A0A354CW89-F1
#
_cell.length_a   1.000
_cell.length_b   1.000
_cell.length_c   1.000
_cell.angle_alpha   90.00
_cell.angle_beta   90.00
_cell.angle_gamma   90.00
#
_symmetry.space_group_name_H-M   'P 1'
#
loop_
_entity.id
_entity.type
_entity.pdbx_description
1 polymer ?
#
loop_
_entity_poly.entity_id
_entity_poly.type
_entity_poly.pdbx_seq_one_letter_code
_entity_poly.pdbx_strand_id
1 'polypeptide(L)'
;EPTEKSSSPAPCRVVSIFSPKGGVGKTLIAANLAAELQTRLANPTALVELDAIRRDASMLLGSSGVVCVPDVLTSHSLPVKLDELRSRCA
;
A
#
# COMPACT_ATOMS: atom_id res chain seq x y z
N GLU A 1 14.66 -11.28 28.86
CA GLU A 1 14.23 -12.02 27.66
C GLU A 1 12.82 -11.58 27.31
N PRO A 2 12.59 -10.77 26.25
CA PRO A 2 11.25 -10.38 25.86
C PRO A 2 10.67 -11.45 24.93
N THR A 3 9.59 -12.08 25.37
CA THR A 3 8.81 -13.06 24.62
C THR A 3 8.01 -12.34 23.54
N GLU A 4 8.47 -12.41 22.29
CA GLU A 4 7.75 -11.90 21.12
C GLU A 4 6.51 -12.78 20.88
N LYS A 5 5.32 -12.26 21.23
CA LYS A 5 4.04 -12.90 20.87
C LYS A 5 3.89 -12.81 19.35
N SER A 6 4.07 -13.93 18.65
CA SER A 6 3.65 -14.05 17.25
C SER A 6 2.11 -14.08 17.18
N SER A 7 1.48 -12.91 17.13
CA SER A 7 0.09 -12.82 16.72
C SER A 7 0.00 -13.28 15.27
N SER A 8 -0.82 -14.29 15.00
CA SER A 8 -1.17 -14.63 13.62
C SER A 8 -1.78 -13.39 12.98
N PRO A 9 -1.37 -12.99 11.75
CA PRO A 9 -1.88 -11.78 11.13
C PRO A 9 -3.39 -11.93 10.97
N ALA A 10 -4.14 -10.94 11.47
CA ALA A 10 -5.57 -10.88 11.26
C ALA A 10 -5.88 -11.00 9.76
N PRO A 11 -6.97 -11.70 9.37
CA PRO A 11 -7.28 -11.90 7.97
C PRO A 11 -7.43 -10.56 7.23
N CYS A 12 -6.60 -10.37 6.21
CA CYS A 12 -6.60 -9.19 5.34
C CYS A 12 -7.44 -9.47 4.08
N ARG A 13 -8.23 -8.48 3.64
CA ARG A 13 -8.93 -8.53 2.35
C ARG A 13 -8.05 -7.93 1.26
N VAL A 14 -7.76 -8.71 0.21
CA VAL A 14 -7.02 -8.26 -0.97
C VAL A 14 -7.99 -7.93 -2.10
N VAL A 15 -7.87 -6.74 -2.68
CA VAL A 15 -8.68 -6.28 -3.82
C VAL A 15 -7.74 -5.86 -4.95
N SER A 16 -7.87 -6.49 -6.12
CA SER A 16 -7.09 -6.15 -7.32
C SER A 16 -7.94 -5.37 -8.31
N ILE A 17 -7.43 -4.21 -8.75
CA ILE A 17 -8.05 -3.39 -9.79
C ILE A 17 -7.19 -3.49 -11.05
N PHE A 18 -7.73 -4.12 -12.09
CA PHE A 18 -7.02 -4.40 -13.33
C PHE A 18 -7.91 -4.14 -14.56
N SER A 19 -7.28 -3.84 -15.69
CA SER A 19 -7.91 -3.78 -17.02
C SER A 19 -6.83 -3.86 -18.11
N PRO A 20 -7.10 -4.54 -19.23
CA PRO A 20 -6.17 -4.66 -20.35
C PRO A 20 -5.99 -3.36 -21.14
N LYS A 21 -6.79 -2.31 -20.86
CA LYS A 21 -6.72 -1.03 -21.54
C LYS A 21 -5.99 0.03 -20.71
N GLY A 22 -5.17 0.84 -21.38
CA GLY A 22 -4.61 2.08 -20.84
C GLY A 22 -5.69 3.15 -20.65
N GLY A 23 -5.48 4.08 -19.72
CA GLY A 23 -6.34 5.28 -19.58
C GLY A 23 -7.75 5.09 -19.02
N VAL A 24 -8.20 3.86 -18.72
CA VAL A 24 -9.57 3.61 -18.19
C VAL A 24 -9.79 4.03 -16.73
N GLY A 25 -8.81 4.67 -16.09
CA GLY A 25 -8.94 5.16 -14.70
C GLY A 25 -8.67 4.12 -13.61
N LYS A 26 -8.00 3.00 -13.88
CA LYS A 26 -7.65 1.97 -12.87
C LYS A 26 -7.01 2.56 -11.61
N THR A 27 -5.92 3.33 -11.78
CA THR A 27 -5.18 3.95 -10.69
C THR A 27 -6.01 5.01 -9.97
N LEU A 28 -6.86 5.75 -10.70
CA LEU A 28 -7.77 6.73 -10.10
C LEU A 28 -8.81 6.08 -9.19
N ILE A 29 -9.42 4.96 -9.64
CA ILE A 29 -10.36 4.20 -8.82
C ILE A 29 -9.63 3.59 -7.62
N ALA A 30 -8.44 3.02 -7.81
CA ALA A 30 -7.67 2.41 -6.74
C ALA A 30 -7.25 3.41 -5.65
N ALA A 31 -6.77 4.60 -6.05
CA ALA A 31 -6.38 5.65 -5.13
C ALA A 31 -7.57 6.16 -4.30
N ASN A 32 -8.70 6.45 -4.94
CA ASN A 32 -9.90 6.93 -4.24
C ASN A 32 -10.50 5.85 -3.34
N LEU A 33 -10.56 4.60 -3.80
CA LEU A 33 -11.04 3.49 -2.97
C LEU A 33 -10.17 3.34 -1.72
N ALA A 34 -8.84 3.37 -1.86
CA ALA A 34 -7.94 3.27 -0.72
C ALA A 34 -8.11 4.43 0.26
N ALA A 35 -8.22 5.66 -0.26
CA ALA A 35 -8.45 6.85 0.56
C ALA A 35 -9.77 6.77 1.34
N GLU A 36 -10.85 6.33 0.69
CA GLU A 36 -12.18 6.19 1.29
C GLU A 36 -12.22 5.07 2.35
N LEU A 37 -11.61 3.91 2.09
CA LEU A 37 -11.49 2.82 3.05
C LEU A 37 -10.73 3.27 4.32
N GLN A 38 -9.66 4.04 4.15
CA GLN A 38 -8.85 4.54 5.26
C GLN A 38 -9.55 5.66 6.04
N THR A 39 -10.19 6.61 5.36
CA THR A 39 -10.70 7.84 5.98
C THR A 39 -12.13 7.70 6.50
N ARG A 40 -13.04 7.03 5.76
CA ARG A 40 -14.45 6.93 6.15
C ARG A 40 -14.78 5.65 6.90
N LEU A 41 -14.11 4.55 6.58
CA LEU A 41 -14.37 3.26 7.24
C LEU A 41 -13.37 2.95 8.35
N ALA A 42 -12.38 3.82 8.58
CA ALA A 42 -11.30 3.63 9.54
C ALA A 42 -10.59 2.27 9.37
N ASN A 43 -10.58 1.71 8.16
CA ASN A 43 -9.94 0.44 7.86
C ASN A 43 -8.47 0.70 7.49
N PRO A 44 -7.50 0.13 8.22
CA PRO A 44 -6.09 0.18 7.81
C PRO A 44 -5.95 -0.34 6.38
N THR A 45 -5.56 0.54 5.46
CA THR A 45 -5.58 0.25 4.02
C THR A 45 -4.21 0.49 3.40
N ALA A 46 -3.68 -0.53 2.73
CA ALA A 46 -2.47 -0.42 1.92
C ALA A 46 -2.87 -0.34 0.44
N LEU A 47 -2.35 0.67 -0.27
CA LEU A 47 -2.42 0.75 -1.72
C LEU A 47 -1.07 0.32 -2.32
N VAL A 48 -1.10 -0.71 -3.16
CA VAL A 48 0.09 -1.23 -3.85
C VAL A 48 -0.07 -1.00 -5.34
N GLU A 49 0.75 -0.13 -5.93
CA GLU A 49 0.76 0.09 -7.38
C GLU A 49 1.73 -0.89 -8.06
N LEU A 50 1.18 -1.72 -8.95
CA LEU A 50 1.91 -2.75 -9.71
C LEU A 50 2.07 -2.40 -11.19
N ASP A 51 2.04 -1.11 -11.54
CA ASP A 51 2.40 -0.65 -12.88
C ASP A 51 3.89 -0.26 -12.90
N ALA A 52 4.70 -1.09 -13.58
CA ALA A 52 6.14 -0.95 -13.60
C ALA A 52 6.61 0.32 -14.32
N ILE A 53 5.82 0.83 -15.25
CA ILE A 53 6.20 1.94 -16.14
C ILE A 53 5.67 3.27 -15.61
N ARG A 54 4.49 3.29 -14.98
CA ARG A 54 3.79 4.52 -14.58
C ARG A 54 3.29 4.41 -13.14
N ARG A 55 3.65 5.38 -12.31
CA ARG A 55 3.40 5.35 -10.86
C ARG A 55 2.62 6.61 -10.44
N ASP A 56 1.35 6.65 -10.81
CA ASP A 56 0.54 7.86 -10.65
C ASP A 56 -0.16 7.94 -9.29
N ALA A 57 -0.28 6.83 -8.54
CA ALA A 57 -1.03 6.80 -7.29
C ALA A 57 -0.49 7.81 -6.26
N SER A 58 0.82 8.00 -6.17
CA SER A 58 1.40 8.97 -5.23
C SER A 58 1.05 10.40 -5.59
N MET A 59 1.05 10.74 -6.88
CA MET A 59 0.61 12.04 -7.37
C MET A 59 -0.87 12.27 -7.07
N LEU A 60 -1.72 11.26 -7.29
CA LEU A 60 -3.16 11.33 -6.98
C LEU A 60 -3.44 11.47 -5.49
N LEU A 61 -2.60 10.88 -4.63
CA LEU A 61 -2.70 10.97 -3.18
C LEU A 61 -1.97 12.21 -2.60
N GLY A 62 -1.31 13.01 -3.43
CA GLY A 62 -0.50 14.15 -2.99
C GLY A 62 0.67 13.77 -2.08
N SER A 63 1.16 12.52 -2.15
CA SER A 63 2.21 12.02 -1.25
C SER A 63 3.61 12.28 -1.82
N SER A 64 4.46 12.95 -1.03
CA SER A 64 5.82 13.32 -1.43
C SER A 64 6.83 12.16 -1.32
N GLY A 65 6.44 11.02 -0.74
CA GLY A 65 7.33 9.89 -0.50
C GLY A 65 6.67 8.57 -0.91
N VAL A 66 7.31 7.85 -1.82
CA VAL A 66 6.84 6.56 -2.33
C VAL A 66 7.91 5.52 -2.05
N VAL A 67 7.56 4.49 -1.30
CA VAL A 67 8.35 3.26 -1.25
C VAL A 67 7.87 2.40 -2.41
N CYS A 68 8.76 2.08 -3.34
CA CYS A 68 8.36 1.35 -4.54
C CYS A 68 8.57 -0.15 -4.34
N VAL A 69 7.79 -0.97 -5.02
CA VAL A 69 7.92 -2.44 -4.94
C VAL A 69 9.35 -2.92 -5.29
N PRO A 70 10.03 -2.38 -6.32
CA PRO A 70 11.43 -2.74 -6.55
C PRO A 70 12.35 -2.42 -5.37
N ASP A 71 12.14 -1.30 -4.67
CA ASP A 71 12.94 -0.93 -3.50
C ASP A 71 12.76 -1.98 -2.40
N VAL A 72 11.54 -2.46 -2.17
CA VAL A 72 11.24 -3.53 -1.22
C VAL A 72 11.86 -4.87 -1.64
N LEU A 73 11.84 -5.19 -2.93
CA LEU A 73 12.37 -6.45 -3.45
C LEU A 73 13.91 -6.48 -3.51
N THR A 74 14.56 -5.33 -3.64
CA THR A 74 16.02 -5.22 -3.77
C THR A 74 16.73 -4.88 -2.47
N SER A 75 16.02 -4.33 -1.49
CA SER A 75 16.60 -3.98 -0.18
C SER A 75 16.50 -5.15 0.79
N HIS A 76 17.62 -5.55 1.39
CA HIS A 76 17.64 -6.53 2.50
C HIS A 76 17.02 -5.98 3.79
N SER A 77 16.74 -4.67 3.84
CA SER A 77 16.02 -3.99 4.92
C SER A 77 14.98 -3.05 4.33
N LEU A 78 13.78 -3.06 4.89
CA LEU A 78 12.73 -2.15 4.48
C LEU A 78 13.12 -0.72 4.90
N PRO A 79 12.76 0.31 4.12
CA PRO A 79 12.96 1.68 4.56
C PRO A 79 12.24 1.90 5.89
N VAL A 80 12.87 2.65 6.81
CA VAL A 80 12.40 2.94 8.20
C VAL A 80 10.91 3.29 8.27
N LYS A 81 10.41 3.98 7.24
CA LYS A 81 9.00 4.37 7.10
C LYS A 81 8.02 3.19 7.02
N LEU A 82 8.45 2.04 6.51
CA LEU A 82 7.62 0.84 6.40
C LEU A 82 7.57 0.05 7.71
N ASP A 83 8.64 0.04 8.50
CA ASP A 83 8.63 -0.52 9.85
C ASP A 83 7.78 0.33 10.81
N GLU A 84 7.78 1.66 10.64
CA GLU A 84 6.84 2.56 11.30
C GLU A 84 5.38 2.34 10.86
N LEU A 85 5.16 1.94 9.60
CA LEU A 85 3.83 1.56 9.11
C LEU A 85 3.36 0.24 9.71
N ARG A 86 4.27 -0.73 9.90
CA ARG A 86 3.99 -1.99 10.59
C ARG A 86 3.56 -1.77 12.03
N SER A 87 4.23 -0.86 12.76
CA SER A 87 3.87 -0.56 14.16
C SER A 87 2.53 0.17 14.30
N ARG A 88 2.05 0.85 13.26
CA ARG A 88 0.74 1.53 13.23
C ARG A 88 -0.42 0.65 12.79
N CYS A 89 -0.13 -0.48 12.14
CA CYS A 89 -1.13 -1.42 11.64
C CYS A 89 -1.27 -2.68 12.51
N ALA A 90 -0.43 -2.84 13.53
CA ALA A 90 -0.53 -3.86 14.58
C ALA A 90 -1.43 -3.38 15.74
#